data_AF-A0A8S9GR36-F1
#
_entry.id   AF-A0A8S9GR36-F1
#
_cell.length_a   1.000
_cell.length_b   1.000
_cell.length_c   1.000
_cell.angle_alpha   90.00
_cell.angle_beta   90.00
_cell.angle_gamma   90.00
#
_symmetry.space_group_name_H-M   'P 1'
#
loop_
_entity.id
_entity.type
_entity.pdbx_description
1 polymer ?
#
loop_
_entity_poly.entity_id
_entity_poly.type
_entity_poly.pdbx_seq_one_letter_code
_entity_poly.pdbx_strand_id
1 'polypeptide(L)'
;MSQGVIRHQQRFDYDRVPAILELCCQAGAIHPEEILEYAKVHDNPQISDEDIRSIPTEDLKYVGANALTAWEKVRAGLKKLLLVYPSKVCKRCKEVHVGPSGHKARLCGVFKYESYQGTHYWEKAGVNDLVPEKVVWHRRPQDPVVLVNEGRNYYGHAPAVVSLCSHAGALVSNTRYACEMKPQGLSYPLSN
;
A
#
# COMPACT_ATOMS: atom_id res chain seq x y z
N MET A 1 28.75 -4.33 -12.64
CA MET A 1 29.56 -4.00 -11.46
C MET A 1 28.86 -4.59 -10.24
N SER A 2 29.46 -5.54 -9.52
CA SER A 2 28.86 -6.07 -8.29
C SER A 2 28.99 -5.01 -7.20
N GLN A 3 27.89 -4.32 -6.87
CA GLN A 3 27.85 -3.47 -5.69
C GLN A 3 28.32 -4.31 -4.48
N GLY A 4 29.36 -3.83 -3.80
CA GLY A 4 29.90 -4.48 -2.62
C GLY A 4 28.82 -4.65 -1.56
N VAL A 5 28.94 -5.70 -0.74
CA VAL A 5 27.98 -5.97 0.33
C VAL A 5 27.97 -4.81 1.33
N ILE A 6 26.86 -4.07 1.41
CA ILE A 6 26.65 -3.03 2.43
C ILE A 6 26.72 -3.68 3.82
N ARG A 7 27.68 -3.23 4.64
CA ARG A 7 27.82 -3.69 6.04
C ARG A 7 26.68 -3.12 6.88
N HIS A 8 26.38 -3.78 8.01
CA HIS A 8 25.27 -3.37 8.87
C HIS A 8 25.33 -1.90 9.30
N GLN A 9 26.52 -1.40 9.69
CA GLN A 9 26.68 -0.02 10.14
C GLN A 9 26.45 0.99 9.01
N GLN A 10 26.84 0.61 7.80
CA GLN A 10 26.76 1.48 6.62
C GLN A 10 25.32 1.74 6.18
N ARG A 11 24.34 0.97 6.66
CA ARG A 11 22.92 1.17 6.27
C ARG A 11 22.32 2.48 6.78
N PHE A 12 22.95 3.09 7.79
CA PHE A 12 22.52 4.37 8.35
C PHE A 12 23.20 5.56 7.64
N ASP A 13 24.22 5.28 6.83
CA ASP A 13 24.96 6.28 6.07
C ASP A 13 24.26 6.60 4.74
N TYR A 14 23.13 5.94 4.43
CA TYR A 14 22.37 6.12 3.20
C TYR A 14 20.89 6.38 3.50
N ASP A 15 20.32 7.30 2.74
CA ASP A 15 18.88 7.57 2.77
C ASP A 15 18.08 6.35 2.29
N ARG A 16 16.97 6.09 2.97
CA ARG A 16 16.04 5.03 2.58
C ARG A 16 15.05 5.58 1.56
N VAL A 17 14.99 4.93 0.40
CA VAL A 17 14.02 5.23 -0.66
C VAL A 17 12.88 4.19 -0.63
N PRO A 18 11.61 4.60 -0.78
CA PRO A 18 10.50 3.67 -0.98
C PRO A 18 10.76 2.73 -2.17
N ALA A 19 10.56 1.43 -1.99
CA ALA A 19 10.88 0.42 -3.01
C ALA A 19 10.21 0.65 -4.38
N ILE A 20 9.03 1.28 -4.39
CA ILE A 20 8.33 1.66 -5.62
C ILE A 20 9.11 2.75 -6.38
N LEU A 21 9.62 3.75 -5.68
CA LEU A 21 10.41 4.83 -6.28
C LEU A 21 11.74 4.30 -6.81
N GLU A 22 12.38 3.40 -6.06
CA GLU A 22 13.58 2.69 -6.53
C GLU A 22 13.31 1.89 -7.81
N LEU A 23 12.19 1.16 -7.89
CA LEU A 23 11.79 0.45 -9.12
C LEU A 23 11.57 1.42 -10.30
N CYS A 24 10.91 2.56 -10.06
CA CYS A 24 10.72 3.58 -11.08
C CYS A 24 12.07 4.15 -11.56
N CYS A 25 13.01 4.36 -10.63
CA CYS A 25 14.35 4.84 -10.94
C CYS A 25 15.13 3.83 -11.81
N GLN A 26 15.14 2.56 -11.42
CA GLN A 26 15.79 1.49 -12.21
C GLN A 26 15.15 1.33 -13.59
N ALA A 27 13.86 1.66 -13.72
CA ALA A 27 13.15 1.69 -15.00
C ALA A 27 13.40 2.94 -15.84
N GLY A 28 14.19 3.91 -15.36
CA GLY A 28 14.45 5.17 -16.04
C GLY A 28 13.25 6.12 -16.09
N ALA A 29 12.26 5.94 -15.21
CA ALA A 29 11.05 6.75 -15.17
C ALA A 29 11.18 8.00 -14.26
N ILE A 30 12.18 8.04 -13.39
CA ILE A 30 12.46 9.14 -12.46
C ILE A 30 13.96 9.16 -12.18
N HIS A 31 14.55 10.36 -12.03
CA HIS A 31 15.94 10.48 -11.64
C HIS A 31 16.14 10.39 -10.10
N PRO A 32 17.29 9.88 -9.62
CA PRO A 32 17.58 9.78 -8.18
C PRO A 32 17.43 11.11 -7.42
N GLU A 33 17.83 12.22 -8.03
CA GLU A 33 17.71 13.56 -7.46
C GLU A 33 16.25 13.96 -7.20
N GLU A 34 15.33 13.61 -8.13
CA GLU A 34 13.90 13.90 -7.99
C GLU A 34 13.30 13.11 -6.81
N ILE A 35 13.74 11.88 -6.57
CA ILE A 35 13.28 11.07 -5.43
C ILE A 35 13.55 11.77 -4.10
N LEU A 36 14.73 12.36 -3.95
CA LEU A 36 15.13 13.08 -2.74
C LEU A 36 14.34 14.36 -2.54
N GLU A 37 13.88 15.00 -3.62
CA GLU A 37 12.98 16.16 -3.55
C GLU A 37 11.58 15.75 -3.09
N TYR A 38 11.00 14.68 -3.65
CA TYR A 38 9.69 14.17 -3.22
C TYR A 38 9.64 13.87 -1.72
N ALA A 39 10.71 13.30 -1.16
CA ALA A 39 10.79 12.99 0.27
C ALA A 39 10.71 14.23 1.17
N LYS A 40 11.10 15.41 0.68
CA LYS A 40 11.09 16.67 1.46
C LYS A 40 9.74 17.38 1.45
N VAL A 41 8.94 17.19 0.40
CA VAL A 41 7.73 17.99 0.14
C VAL A 41 6.48 17.42 0.84
N HIS A 42 6.46 16.12 1.13
CA HIS A 42 5.22 15.43 1.55
C HIS A 42 5.05 15.22 3.07
N ASP A 43 5.90 15.82 3.90
CA ASP A 43 5.70 15.83 5.35
C ASP A 43 4.68 16.91 5.75
N ASN A 44 3.43 16.45 5.91
CA ASN A 44 2.33 17.09 6.65
C ASN A 44 1.69 18.34 6.00
N PRO A 45 0.61 18.18 5.20
CA PRO A 45 -0.25 19.30 4.84
C PRO A 45 -0.90 19.85 6.13
N GLN A 46 -0.58 21.09 6.49
CA GLN A 46 -1.25 21.81 7.58
C GLN A 46 -2.67 22.19 7.14
N ILE A 47 -3.56 21.20 7.05
CA ILE A 47 -4.98 21.39 6.71
C ILE A 47 -5.76 21.42 8.02
N SER A 48 -6.58 22.46 8.23
CA SER A 48 -7.41 22.56 9.44
C SER A 48 -8.67 21.68 9.33
N ASP A 49 -9.24 21.28 10.47
CA ASP A 49 -10.49 20.50 10.51
C ASP A 49 -11.68 21.23 9.86
N GLU A 50 -11.68 22.57 9.88
CA GLU A 50 -12.70 23.41 9.26
C GLU A 50 -12.61 23.32 7.72
N ASP A 51 -11.39 23.35 7.18
CA ASP A 51 -11.14 23.21 5.74
C ASP A 51 -11.60 21.83 5.25
N ILE A 52 -11.37 20.77 6.03
CA ILE A 52 -11.81 19.40 5.71
C ILE A 52 -13.33 19.30 5.58
N ARG A 53 -14.08 19.96 6.48
CA ARG A 53 -15.56 19.92 6.47
C ARG A 53 -16.16 20.74 5.32
N SER A 54 -15.40 21.66 4.77
CA SER A 54 -15.83 22.55 3.69
C SER A 54 -15.62 21.98 2.28
N ILE A 55 -14.96 20.81 2.15
CA ILE A 55 -14.67 20.20 0.84
C ILE A 55 -15.98 19.81 0.14
N PRO A 56 -16.27 20.33 -1.07
CA PRO A 56 -17.45 19.97 -1.83
C PRO A 56 -17.53 18.47 -2.13
N THR A 57 -18.73 17.90 -2.09
CA THR A 57 -18.96 16.47 -2.38
C THR A 57 -18.47 16.06 -3.77
N GLU A 58 -18.59 16.93 -4.77
CA GLU A 58 -18.08 16.64 -6.13
C GLU A 58 -16.54 16.59 -6.17
N ASP A 59 -15.86 17.42 -5.37
CA ASP A 59 -14.40 17.38 -5.27
C ASP A 59 -13.95 16.09 -4.58
N LEU A 60 -14.63 15.66 -3.52
CA LEU A 60 -14.37 14.37 -2.86
C LEU A 60 -14.56 13.20 -3.84
N LYS A 61 -15.63 13.23 -4.64
CA LYS A 61 -15.90 12.22 -5.66
C LYS A 61 -14.83 12.19 -6.74
N TYR A 62 -14.40 13.35 -7.22
CA TYR A 62 -13.31 13.48 -8.19
C TYR A 62 -11.99 12.94 -7.63
N VAL A 63 -11.62 13.33 -6.41
CA VAL A 63 -10.42 12.85 -5.71
C VAL A 63 -10.48 11.33 -5.52
N GLY A 64 -11.62 10.80 -5.07
CA GLY A 64 -11.84 9.36 -4.90
C GLY A 64 -11.69 8.58 -6.21
N ALA A 65 -12.27 9.08 -7.31
CA ALA A 65 -12.16 8.44 -8.62
C ALA A 65 -10.71 8.42 -9.14
N ASN A 66 -9.99 9.53 -8.96
CA ASN A 66 -8.58 9.64 -9.33
C ASN A 66 -7.70 8.72 -8.48
N ALA A 67 -7.92 8.70 -7.16
CA ALA A 67 -7.19 7.84 -6.24
C ALA A 67 -7.41 6.35 -6.55
N LEU A 68 -8.65 5.95 -6.86
CA LEU A 68 -8.96 4.58 -7.29
C LEU A 68 -8.24 4.22 -8.59
N THR A 69 -8.28 5.11 -9.58
CA THR A 69 -7.59 4.91 -10.87
C THR A 69 -6.07 4.81 -10.68
N ALA A 70 -5.48 5.68 -9.85
CA ALA A 70 -4.07 5.66 -9.54
C ALA A 70 -3.67 4.36 -8.80
N TRP A 71 -4.46 3.94 -7.83
CA TRP A 71 -4.27 2.68 -7.10
C TRP A 71 -4.20 1.48 -8.05
N GLU A 72 -5.15 1.36 -8.98
CA GLU A 72 -5.16 0.27 -9.96
C GLU A 72 -3.96 0.34 -10.92
N LYS A 73 -3.63 1.54 -11.42
CA LYS A 73 -2.49 1.76 -12.30
C LYS A 73 -1.16 1.40 -11.63
N VAL A 74 -0.94 1.84 -10.39
CA VAL A 74 0.28 1.53 -9.61
C VAL A 74 0.42 0.03 -9.42
N ARG A 75 -0.65 -0.66 -8.99
CA ARG A 75 -0.61 -2.12 -8.80
C ARG A 75 -0.35 -2.87 -10.10
N ALA A 76 -0.98 -2.46 -11.20
CA ALA A 76 -0.75 -3.05 -12.52
C ALA A 76 0.68 -2.79 -13.04
N GLY A 77 1.21 -1.58 -12.84
CA GLY A 77 2.58 -1.20 -13.18
C GLY A 77 3.60 -2.00 -12.38
N LEU A 78 3.43 -2.11 -11.07
CA LEU A 78 4.30 -2.90 -10.20
C LEU A 78 4.32 -4.37 -10.57
N LYS A 79 3.17 -4.94 -10.97
CA LYS A 79 3.12 -6.32 -11.47
C LYS A 79 4.06 -6.51 -12.67
N LYS A 80 4.18 -5.53 -13.56
CA LYS A 80 5.09 -5.57 -14.72
C LYS A 80 6.54 -5.31 -14.32
N LEU A 81 6.79 -4.31 -13.48
CA LEU A 81 8.14 -3.96 -13.01
C LEU A 81 8.80 -5.13 -12.28
N LEU A 82 8.06 -5.84 -11.42
CA LEU A 82 8.55 -7.02 -10.70
C LEU A 82 8.86 -8.24 -11.59
N LEU A 83 8.44 -8.23 -12.86
CA LEU A 83 8.86 -9.24 -13.84
C LEU A 83 10.26 -8.96 -14.41
N VAL A 84 10.64 -7.68 -14.47
CA VAL A 84 11.89 -7.22 -15.10
C VAL A 84 12.97 -6.97 -14.05
N TYR A 85 12.60 -6.37 -12.92
CA TYR A 85 13.50 -5.98 -11.85
C TYR A 85 13.32 -6.92 -10.66
N PRO A 86 14.21 -7.92 -10.49
CA PRO A 86 14.14 -8.83 -9.37
C PRO A 86 14.10 -8.05 -8.07
N SER A 87 13.18 -8.40 -7.18
CA SER A 87 13.06 -7.75 -5.87
C SER A 87 12.86 -8.81 -4.80
N LYS A 88 13.38 -8.52 -3.60
CA LYS A 88 13.32 -9.39 -2.43
C LYS A 88 12.59 -8.71 -1.29
N VAL A 89 11.82 -9.47 -0.53
CA VAL A 89 11.22 -9.03 0.73
C VAL A 89 11.72 -9.90 1.86
N CYS A 90 12.00 -9.29 3.01
CA CYS A 90 12.29 -10.04 4.22
C CYS A 90 10.98 -10.52 4.84
N LYS A 91 10.78 -11.83 4.94
CA LYS A 91 9.56 -12.43 5.50
C LYS A 91 9.24 -11.94 6.92
N ARG A 92 10.28 -11.61 7.68
CA ARG A 92 10.23 -11.21 9.09
C ARG A 92 9.95 -9.73 9.26
N CYS A 93 10.87 -8.85 8.85
CA CYS A 93 10.75 -7.40 9.07
C CYS A 93 10.07 -6.63 7.92
N LYS A 94 9.63 -7.31 6.86
CA LYS A 94 8.97 -6.72 5.69
C LYS A 94 9.81 -5.69 4.93
N GLU A 95 11.11 -5.63 5.19
CA GLU A 95 12.03 -4.80 4.41
C GLU A 95 12.11 -5.32 2.97
N VAL A 96 12.06 -4.42 1.99
CA VAL A 96 12.15 -4.73 0.57
C VAL A 96 13.51 -4.28 0.04
N HIS A 97 14.13 -5.13 -0.76
CA HIS A 97 15.34 -4.86 -1.51
C HIS A 97 15.06 -5.01 -3.00
N VAL A 98 15.31 -3.98 -3.79
CA VAL A 98 15.21 -4.03 -5.25
C VAL A 98 16.55 -4.50 -5.80
N GLY A 99 16.62 -5.77 -6.21
CA GLY A 99 17.82 -6.42 -6.70
C GLY A 99 17.72 -7.96 -6.70
N PRO A 100 18.62 -8.65 -7.44
CA PRO A 100 18.60 -10.10 -7.59
C PRO A 100 18.84 -10.86 -6.30
N SER A 101 19.55 -10.25 -5.34
CA SER A 101 19.87 -10.85 -4.03
C SER A 101 19.72 -9.79 -2.96
N GLY A 102 19.02 -10.12 -1.88
CA GLY A 102 18.91 -9.22 -0.74
C GLY A 102 20.26 -8.94 -0.08
N HIS A 103 20.37 -7.83 0.64
CA HIS A 103 21.61 -7.45 1.30
C HIS A 103 21.96 -8.40 2.47
N LYS A 104 23.23 -8.38 2.89
CA LYS A 104 23.73 -9.25 3.99
C LYS A 104 23.77 -8.57 5.37
N ALA A 105 23.18 -7.38 5.52
CA ALA A 105 23.07 -6.75 6.84
C ALA A 105 22.40 -7.70 7.86
N ARG A 106 22.98 -7.78 9.06
CA ARG A 106 22.67 -8.79 10.10
C ARG A 106 21.67 -8.35 11.16
N LEU A 107 21.01 -7.18 11.04
CA LEU A 107 19.91 -6.83 11.95
C LEU A 107 18.61 -6.61 11.16
N CYS A 108 17.88 -7.70 11.00
CA CYS A 108 16.49 -7.73 10.63
C CYS A 108 15.72 -7.00 11.73
N GLY A 109 15.00 -5.93 11.38
CA GLY A 109 14.48 -4.93 12.31
C GLY A 109 13.62 -5.45 13.47
N VAL A 110 13.11 -6.68 13.40
CA VAL A 110 12.31 -7.35 14.44
C VAL A 110 13.18 -7.98 15.53
N PHE A 111 14.40 -8.41 15.21
CA PHE A 111 15.26 -9.23 16.07
C PHE A 111 16.51 -8.48 16.53
N LYS A 112 16.41 -7.17 16.81
CA LYS A 112 17.56 -6.35 17.23
C LYS A 112 18.23 -6.86 18.53
N TYR A 113 17.53 -7.69 19.32
CA TYR A 113 17.94 -8.08 20.67
C TYR A 113 18.05 -9.60 20.89
N GLU A 114 17.75 -10.43 19.88
CA GLU A 114 17.89 -11.89 20.03
C GLU A 114 19.29 -12.36 19.64
N SER A 115 19.86 -13.27 20.44
CA SER A 115 21.18 -13.88 20.27
C SER A 115 21.32 -14.73 18.99
N TYR A 116 20.22 -14.98 18.28
CA TYR A 116 20.19 -15.61 16.96
C TYR A 116 20.42 -14.57 15.87
N GLN A 117 21.62 -14.60 15.29
CA GLN A 117 22.09 -13.85 14.11
C GLN A 117 20.94 -13.28 13.25
N GLY A 118 20.58 -12.01 13.48
CA GLY A 118 19.48 -11.25 12.88
C GLY A 118 19.56 -11.07 11.35
N THR A 119 19.94 -12.09 10.61
CA THR A 119 19.98 -12.10 9.16
C THR A 119 18.57 -12.02 8.59
N HIS A 120 18.46 -11.35 7.45
CA HIS A 120 17.19 -11.24 6.74
C HIS A 120 16.84 -12.57 6.09
N TYR A 121 15.57 -12.96 6.20
CA TYR A 121 15.04 -14.11 5.46
C TYR A 121 14.38 -13.62 4.17
N TRP A 122 15.19 -13.57 3.11
CA TRP A 122 14.79 -13.02 1.82
C TRP A 122 13.95 -13.99 0.99
N GLU A 123 12.85 -13.50 0.44
CA GLU A 123 12.03 -14.18 -0.56
C GLU A 123 11.73 -13.27 -1.75
N LYS A 124 11.20 -13.83 -2.83
CA LYS A 124 10.75 -13.04 -3.98
C LYS A 124 9.63 -12.09 -3.54
N ALA A 125 9.81 -10.80 -3.77
CA ALA A 125 8.78 -9.80 -3.48
C ALA A 125 7.65 -9.87 -4.52
N GLY A 126 6.41 -9.71 -4.05
CA GLY A 126 5.21 -9.52 -4.85
C GLY A 126 4.65 -8.10 -4.72
N VAL A 127 3.57 -7.81 -5.46
CA VAL A 127 2.92 -6.49 -5.45
C VAL A 127 2.48 -6.09 -4.04
N ASN A 128 1.97 -7.03 -3.24
CA ASN A 128 1.51 -6.78 -1.88
C ASN A 128 2.62 -6.48 -0.87
N ASP A 129 3.89 -6.79 -1.20
CA ASP A 129 5.02 -6.44 -0.34
C ASP A 129 5.43 -4.97 -0.52
N LEU A 130 5.11 -4.37 -1.67
CA LEU A 130 5.40 -2.96 -1.99
C LEU A 130 4.18 -2.07 -1.76
N VAL A 131 2.99 -2.56 -2.15
CA VAL A 131 1.71 -1.88 -2.00
C VAL A 131 0.73 -2.86 -1.36
N PRO A 132 0.67 -2.94 -0.03
CA PRO A 132 -0.18 -3.91 0.66
C PRO A 132 -1.67 -3.67 0.40
N GLU A 133 -2.38 -4.73 0.04
CA GLU A 133 -3.84 -4.73 -0.04
C GLU A 133 -4.39 -4.95 1.38
N LYS A 134 -4.63 -3.85 2.11
CA LYS A 134 -5.25 -3.89 3.43
C LYS A 134 -6.74 -4.08 3.27
N VAL A 135 -7.28 -5.25 3.61
CA VAL A 135 -8.71 -5.53 3.46
C VAL A 135 -9.49 -5.00 4.66
N VAL A 136 -10.66 -4.41 4.40
CA VAL A 136 -11.60 -3.90 5.41
C VAL A 136 -12.98 -4.52 5.20
N TRP A 137 -13.78 -4.52 6.27
CA TRP A 137 -15.22 -4.68 6.17
C TRP A 137 -15.81 -3.46 5.46
N HIS A 138 -16.41 -3.68 4.30
CA HIS A 138 -17.00 -2.61 3.50
C HIS A 138 -18.47 -2.42 3.90
N ARG A 139 -18.77 -1.26 4.51
CA ARG A 139 -20.14 -0.83 4.80
C ARG A 139 -20.81 -0.31 3.53
N ARG A 140 -21.90 -0.95 3.13
CA ARG A 140 -22.75 -0.52 2.01
C ARG A 140 -23.82 0.47 2.49
N PRO A 141 -24.48 1.22 1.59
CA PRO A 141 -25.55 2.16 1.98
C PRO A 141 -26.68 1.52 2.80
N GLN A 142 -27.01 0.25 2.52
CA GLN A 142 -28.06 -0.51 3.23
C GLN A 142 -27.61 -1.14 4.55
N ASP A 143 -26.30 -1.13 4.85
CA ASP A 143 -25.77 -1.72 6.08
C ASP A 143 -25.86 -0.74 7.27
N PRO A 144 -25.96 -1.24 8.51
CA PRO A 144 -25.99 -0.41 9.71
C PRO A 144 -24.74 0.49 9.80
N VAL A 145 -24.86 1.61 10.52
CA VAL A 145 -23.76 2.57 10.72
C VAL A 145 -22.54 1.88 11.34
N VAL A 146 -22.78 1.01 12.31
CA VAL A 146 -21.76 0.18 12.95
C VAL A 146 -22.02 -1.26 12.55
N LEU A 147 -21.04 -1.88 11.89
CA LEU A 147 -21.09 -3.28 11.50
C LEU A 147 -20.92 -4.16 12.75
N VAL A 148 -21.83 -5.12 12.94
CA VAL A 148 -21.83 -6.04 14.08
C VAL A 148 -21.43 -7.45 13.67
N ASN A 149 -20.93 -8.26 14.60
CA ASN A 149 -20.40 -9.59 14.30
C ASN A 149 -21.45 -10.55 13.71
N GLU A 150 -22.72 -10.36 14.04
CA GLU A 150 -23.86 -11.15 13.60
C GLU A 150 -24.11 -10.97 12.09
N GLY A 151 -23.82 -9.77 11.56
CA GLY A 151 -23.98 -9.42 10.15
C GLY A 151 -22.79 -9.77 9.26
N ARG A 152 -21.71 -10.34 9.81
CA ARG A 152 -20.45 -10.59 9.08
C ARG A 152 -20.59 -11.38 7.77
N ASN A 153 -21.60 -12.23 7.65
CA ASN A 153 -21.83 -13.01 6.42
C ASN A 153 -22.53 -12.18 5.31
N TYR A 154 -23.17 -11.08 5.67
CA TYR A 154 -23.92 -10.19 4.77
C TYR A 154 -23.03 -9.08 4.21
N TYR A 155 -22.12 -8.55 5.04
CA TYR A 155 -21.27 -7.44 4.65
C TYR A 155 -20.26 -7.81 3.57
N GLY A 156 -19.87 -6.80 2.80
CA GLY A 156 -18.80 -6.90 1.82
C GLY A 156 -17.42 -6.73 2.44
N HIS A 157 -16.41 -7.06 1.66
CA HIS A 157 -15.01 -6.71 1.93
C HIS A 157 -14.46 -5.92 0.75
N ALA A 158 -13.45 -5.09 1.02
CA ALA A 158 -12.70 -4.41 -0.02
C ALA A 158 -11.30 -4.06 0.47
N PRO A 159 -10.34 -3.81 -0.44
CA PRO A 159 -9.15 -3.06 -0.09
C PRO A 159 -9.53 -1.69 0.52
N ALA A 160 -8.80 -1.26 1.54
CA ALA A 160 -9.08 -0.04 2.30
C ALA A 160 -9.15 1.19 1.38
N VAL A 161 -8.20 1.30 0.44
CA VAL A 161 -8.18 2.38 -0.56
C VAL A 161 -9.43 2.35 -1.43
N VAL A 162 -9.87 1.15 -1.86
CA VAL A 162 -11.08 0.98 -2.68
C VAL A 162 -12.34 1.35 -1.88
N SER A 163 -12.45 0.89 -0.63
CA SER A 163 -13.57 1.27 0.24
C SER A 163 -13.61 2.77 0.49
N LEU A 164 -12.46 3.40 0.75
CA LEU A 164 -12.34 4.83 0.98
C LEU A 164 -12.80 5.63 -0.25
N CYS A 165 -12.33 5.25 -1.45
CA CYS A 165 -12.75 5.90 -2.69
C CYS A 165 -14.26 5.73 -2.93
N SER A 166 -14.80 4.53 -2.64
CA SER A 166 -16.25 4.29 -2.72
C SER A 166 -17.04 5.20 -1.76
N HIS A 167 -16.56 5.38 -0.53
CA HIS A 167 -17.19 6.27 0.45
C HIS A 167 -17.08 7.75 0.06
N ALA A 168 -16.05 8.13 -0.69
CA ALA A 168 -15.95 9.44 -1.32
C ALA A 168 -16.88 9.62 -2.53
N GLY A 169 -17.63 8.59 -2.94
CA GLY A 169 -18.58 8.64 -4.05
C GLY A 169 -18.01 8.16 -5.40
N ALA A 170 -16.79 7.61 -5.42
CA ALA A 170 -16.23 7.03 -6.63
C ALA A 170 -16.99 5.76 -7.05
N LEU A 171 -17.21 5.60 -8.35
CA LEU A 171 -17.91 4.43 -8.89
C LEU A 171 -16.97 3.22 -8.92
N VAL A 172 -17.25 2.21 -8.09
CA VAL A 172 -16.48 0.96 -8.01
C VAL A 172 -17.17 -0.20 -8.73
N SER A 173 -18.40 -0.01 -9.22
CA SER A 173 -19.27 -1.07 -9.76
C SER A 173 -18.73 -1.81 -10.99
N ASN A 174 -17.79 -1.21 -11.73
CA ASN A 174 -17.17 -1.81 -12.92
C ASN A 174 -15.76 -2.39 -12.66
N THR A 175 -15.37 -2.50 -11.39
CA THR A 175 -14.04 -2.99 -11.00
C THR A 175 -14.09 -4.46 -10.57
N ARG A 176 -12.91 -5.09 -10.53
CA ARG A 176 -12.72 -6.45 -9.99
C ARG A 176 -13.14 -6.62 -8.52
N TYR A 177 -13.37 -5.53 -7.79
CA TYR A 177 -13.70 -5.53 -6.36
C TYR A 177 -15.21 -5.68 -6.09
N ALA A 178 -16.06 -5.45 -7.09
CA ALA A 178 -17.51 -5.40 -6.91
C ALA A 178 -18.08 -6.69 -6.27
N CYS A 179 -17.57 -7.87 -6.63
CA CYS A 179 -18.02 -9.14 -6.06
C CYS A 179 -17.76 -9.22 -4.55
N GLU A 180 -16.58 -8.80 -4.09
CA GLU A 180 -16.21 -8.81 -2.67
C GLU A 180 -17.01 -7.77 -1.88
N MET A 181 -17.32 -6.63 -2.50
CA MET A 181 -18.09 -5.53 -1.90
C MET A 181 -19.58 -5.83 -1.75
N LYS A 182 -20.11 -6.85 -2.45
CA LYS A 182 -21.53 -7.26 -2.41
C LYS A 182 -22.53 -6.09 -2.58
N PRO A 183 -22.41 -5.21 -3.59
CA PRO A 183 -23.28 -4.03 -3.70
C PRO A 183 -24.77 -4.38 -3.75
N GLN A 184 -25.15 -5.50 -4.38
CA GLN A 184 -26.52 -6.03 -4.42
C GLN A 184 -26.74 -7.23 -3.47
N GLY A 185 -25.82 -7.50 -2.54
CA GLY A 185 -26.00 -8.57 -1.57
C GLY A 185 -27.12 -8.26 -0.58
N LEU A 186 -27.73 -9.29 -0.01
CA LEU A 186 -28.77 -9.15 1.01
C LEU A 186 -28.29 -8.33 2.22
N SER A 187 -29.20 -7.59 2.83
CA SER A 187 -28.95 -6.88 4.09
C SER A 187 -29.03 -7.84 5.27
N TYR A 188 -28.22 -7.58 6.30
CA TYR A 188 -28.37 -8.24 7.59
C TYR A 188 -29.73 -7.84 8.21
N PRO A 189 -30.60 -8.80 8.56
CA PRO A 189 -31.85 -8.49 9.23
C PRO A 189 -31.54 -7.97 10.63
N LEU A 190 -31.80 -6.69 10.87
CA LEU A 190 -31.78 -6.14 12.21
C LEU A 190 -32.95 -6.79 12.97
N SER A 191 -32.65 -7.65 13.93
CA SER A 191 -33.66 -8.12 14.88
C SER A 191 -34.09 -6.91 15.72
N ASN A 192 -35.37 -6.52 15.59
CA ASN A 192 -36.00 -5.52 16.44
C ASN A 192 -35.95 -5.89 17.92
#